data_AF-H3CVH0-F1
#
_entry.id   AF-H3CVH0-F1
#
_cell.length_a   1.000
_cell.length_b   1.000
_cell.length_c   1.000
_cell.angle_alpha   90.00
_cell.angle_beta   90.00
_cell.angle_gamma   90.00
#
_symmetry.space_group_name_H-M   'P 1'
#
loop_
_entity.id
_entity.type
_entity.pdbx_description
1 polymer ?
#
loop_
_entity_poly.entity_id
_entity_poly.type
_entity_poly.pdbx_seq_one_letter_code
_entity_poly.pdbx_strand_id
1 'polypeptide(L)'
;MCWIRTSLTVWVLLLVQLLCFEAVPISIDKTKVKQPEKEPEKPPASVDTGLHYDHYLREVIDFLEKDEHFREKLRNTDMEDIKQGKLAKELDFVSHHIRTKLDELKRQEVSRLRTLIKAKQDLEGGNDISVDHQALLKQFEYLNHMNPHTFEVDDLDLLIKSATNDLENYDKERHDEFKRYEMMKEHTRREHLKTLDDDERRKEEEHYEEMKKKHADHPKINHPGSQNQLKEVWEEADGLDPEDFDPKTFFKLHDSNGDGFFDEQELEALFTKELEKIYDPNNEEDDMIEMEEERLRMREHVMNEVDTNKDRLVSLEEFLVATRKKEFLEPDSWETLEQNQVYTDEEMREFEEHLTQQEQDLNTRAADLQKQRDELERQQAELNAQKVELQQAVEHMERLKSQKLEPPPEVVVEGNALPEIHAVDKQPPAIQEDQLQEHHAAPQTPQDTPQEHLEQHNQILAQQGLPQSHQDLPPGNQEAPQGQHHLP
;
A
#
# COMPACT_ATOMS: atom_id res chain seq x y z
N MET A 1 -44.91 -56.97 55.29
CA MET A 1 -44.23 -57.41 54.04
C MET A 1 -44.44 -56.49 52.83
N CYS A 2 -45.42 -55.56 52.80
CA CYS A 2 -45.61 -54.64 51.66
C CYS A 2 -44.59 -53.49 51.56
N TRP A 3 -44.02 -53.01 52.67
CA TRP A 3 -43.17 -51.81 52.67
C TRP A 3 -41.74 -52.05 52.15
N ILE A 4 -41.27 -53.30 52.18
CA ILE A 4 -39.93 -53.65 51.69
C ILE A 4 -39.94 -53.81 50.16
N ARG A 5 -41.08 -54.23 49.59
CA ARG A 5 -41.24 -54.41 48.14
C ARG A 5 -41.34 -53.08 47.38
N THR A 6 -42.00 -52.08 47.96
CA THR A 6 -42.13 -50.75 47.34
C THR A 6 -40.82 -49.96 47.39
N SER A 7 -40.01 -50.15 48.43
CA SER A 7 -38.68 -49.53 48.51
C SER A 7 -37.72 -50.11 47.47
N LEU A 8 -37.75 -51.44 47.27
CA LEU A 8 -36.90 -52.10 46.27
C LEU A 8 -37.23 -51.67 44.83
N THR A 9 -38.51 -51.49 44.50
CA THR A 9 -38.94 -51.05 43.16
C THR A 9 -38.54 -49.60 42.86
N VAL A 10 -38.53 -48.73 43.87
CA VAL A 10 -38.08 -47.34 43.71
C VAL A 10 -36.57 -47.28 43.49
N TRP A 11 -35.79 -48.10 44.21
CA TRP A 11 -34.34 -48.19 44.01
C TRP A 11 -33.96 -48.76 42.64
N VAL A 12 -34.71 -49.75 42.12
CA VAL A 12 -34.48 -50.30 40.78
C VAL A 12 -34.80 -49.27 39.68
N LEU A 13 -35.89 -48.49 39.83
CA LEU A 13 -36.23 -47.42 38.88
C LEU A 13 -35.18 -46.29 38.88
N LEU A 14 -34.62 -45.94 40.04
CA LEU A 14 -33.56 -44.95 40.17
C LEU A 14 -32.24 -45.43 39.55
N LEU A 15 -31.94 -46.73 39.65
CA LEU A 15 -30.78 -47.36 39.02
C LEU A 15 -30.91 -47.44 37.49
N VAL A 16 -32.13 -47.68 36.97
CA VAL A 16 -32.40 -47.66 35.52
C VAL A 16 -32.31 -46.24 34.95
N GLN A 17 -32.75 -45.20 35.68
CA GLN A 17 -32.56 -43.81 35.24
C GLN A 17 -31.08 -43.36 35.27
N LEU A 18 -30.27 -43.90 36.19
CA LEU A 18 -28.82 -43.65 36.23
C LEU A 18 -28.05 -44.38 35.11
N LEU A 19 -28.59 -45.47 34.57
CA LEU A 19 -27.99 -46.21 33.44
C LEU A 19 -28.34 -45.65 32.06
N CYS A 20 -29.24 -44.66 31.97
CA CYS A 20 -29.62 -44.02 30.69
C CYS A 20 -28.80 -42.76 30.35
N PHE A 21 -27.75 -42.43 31.12
CA PHE A 21 -26.89 -41.26 30.87
C PHE A 21 -25.54 -41.57 30.20
N GLU A 22 -25.29 -42.81 29.76
CA GLU A 22 -24.18 -43.10 28.86
C GLU A 22 -24.63 -42.90 27.40
N ALA A 23 -24.50 -41.66 26.93
CA ALA A 23 -24.51 -41.37 25.50
C ALA A 23 -23.28 -42.06 24.86
N VAL A 24 -23.54 -42.81 23.79
CA VAL A 24 -22.51 -43.46 22.97
C VAL A 24 -21.57 -42.38 22.41
N PRO A 25 -20.24 -42.51 22.58
CA PRO A 25 -19.32 -41.59 21.93
C PRO A 25 -19.25 -41.89 20.43
N ILE A 26 -19.61 -40.90 19.61
CA ILE A 26 -19.23 -40.88 18.19
C ILE A 26 -17.70 -40.83 18.14
N SER A 27 -17.09 -41.87 17.57
CA SER A 27 -15.66 -41.97 17.36
C SER A 27 -15.23 -41.00 16.26
N ILE A 28 -14.88 -39.77 16.64
CA ILE A 28 -14.07 -38.89 15.79
C ILE A 28 -12.64 -39.45 15.85
N ASP A 29 -12.09 -39.83 14.71
CA ASP A 29 -10.70 -40.29 14.58
C ASP A 29 -9.76 -39.10 14.88
N LYS A 30 -9.29 -39.01 16.13
CA LYS A 30 -8.44 -37.91 16.65
C LYS A 30 -6.96 -38.09 16.30
N THR A 31 -6.65 -38.57 15.11
CA THR A 31 -5.25 -38.83 14.73
C THR A 31 -4.74 -37.93 13.62
N LYS A 32 -5.16 -36.65 13.57
CA LYS A 32 -4.41 -35.55 12.93
C LYS A 32 -5.00 -34.16 13.22
N VAL A 33 -4.99 -33.71 14.47
CA VAL A 33 -5.26 -32.28 14.76
C VAL A 33 -4.18 -31.76 15.68
N LYS A 34 -3.26 -30.99 15.10
CA LYS A 34 -2.28 -30.19 15.83
C LYS A 34 -3.06 -28.95 16.32
N GLN A 35 -3.34 -28.89 17.62
CA GLN A 35 -3.99 -27.72 18.22
C GLN A 35 -3.09 -26.49 18.03
N PRO A 36 -3.57 -25.38 17.45
CA PRO A 36 -2.83 -24.14 17.46
C PRO A 36 -2.85 -23.56 18.88
N GLU A 37 -1.67 -23.14 19.32
CA GLU A 37 -1.40 -22.45 20.56
C GLU A 37 -2.15 -21.11 20.56
N LYS A 38 -2.95 -20.83 21.60
CA LYS A 38 -3.68 -19.57 21.73
C LYS A 38 -2.68 -18.44 22.01
N GLU A 39 -2.38 -17.65 20.98
CA GLU A 39 -1.86 -16.29 21.15
C GLU A 39 -2.90 -15.41 21.86
N PRO A 40 -2.46 -14.37 22.60
CA PRO A 40 -3.38 -13.43 23.24
C PRO A 40 -4.29 -12.76 22.19
N GLU A 41 -5.59 -12.73 22.47
CA GLU A 41 -6.60 -12.09 21.63
C GLU A 41 -6.17 -10.66 21.29
N LYS A 42 -5.81 -10.45 20.03
CA LYS A 42 -5.80 -9.14 19.40
C LYS A 42 -7.25 -8.62 19.42
N PRO A 43 -7.48 -7.30 19.53
CA PRO A 43 -8.81 -6.75 19.29
C PRO A 43 -9.34 -7.31 17.95
N PRO A 44 -10.66 -7.52 17.81
CA PRO A 44 -11.24 -8.11 16.61
C PRO A 44 -10.64 -7.43 15.38
N ALA A 45 -10.14 -8.22 14.42
CA ALA A 45 -9.67 -7.68 13.16
C ALA A 45 -10.87 -6.96 12.54
N SER A 46 -10.82 -5.63 12.52
CA SER A 46 -11.88 -4.85 11.89
C SER A 46 -11.78 -5.00 10.36
N VAL A 47 -12.93 -4.97 9.70
CA VAL A 47 -13.14 -5.19 8.26
C VAL A 47 -12.18 -4.34 7.41
N ASP A 48 -11.36 -4.95 6.54
CA ASP A 48 -10.50 -4.25 5.57
C ASP A 48 -11.29 -3.68 4.42
N THR A 49 -11.46 -2.34 4.41
CA THR A 49 -12.18 -1.62 3.36
C THR A 49 -11.36 -1.50 2.07
N GLY A 50 -10.08 -1.90 2.08
CA GLY A 50 -9.20 -1.86 0.91
C GLY A 50 -8.65 -0.47 0.57
N LEU A 51 -9.01 0.57 1.33
CA LEU A 51 -8.51 1.93 1.16
C LEU A 51 -7.09 2.10 1.73
N HIS A 52 -6.23 2.83 1.03
CA HIS A 52 -4.84 3.09 1.47
C HIS A 52 -4.72 4.00 2.72
N TYR A 53 -5.83 4.56 3.20
CA TYR A 53 -5.97 5.33 4.43
C TYR A 53 -7.04 4.76 5.37
N ASP A 54 -7.48 3.52 5.12
CA ASP A 54 -8.46 2.81 5.94
C ASP A 54 -8.09 2.84 7.43
N HIS A 55 -6.84 2.57 7.78
CA HIS A 55 -6.37 2.64 9.17
C HIS A 55 -6.63 4.01 9.81
N TYR A 56 -6.36 5.10 9.09
CA TYR A 56 -6.61 6.45 9.58
C TYR A 56 -8.11 6.72 9.74
N LEU A 57 -8.92 6.33 8.74
CA LEU A 57 -10.37 6.42 8.80
C LEU A 57 -10.94 5.70 10.02
N ARG A 58 -10.51 4.47 10.27
CA ARG A 58 -10.94 3.67 11.42
C ARG A 58 -10.53 4.28 12.74
N GLU A 59 -9.28 4.70 12.90
CA GLU A 59 -8.84 5.33 14.14
C GLU A 59 -9.65 6.60 14.45
N VAL A 60 -9.96 7.40 13.42
CA VAL A 60 -10.83 8.57 13.57
C VAL A 60 -12.22 8.15 14.06
N ILE A 61 -12.85 7.16 13.41
CA ILE A 61 -14.18 6.67 13.78
C ILE A 61 -14.17 6.07 15.20
N ASP A 62 -13.23 5.18 15.51
CA ASP A 62 -13.09 4.51 16.81
C ASP A 62 -12.96 5.51 17.97
N PHE A 63 -12.26 6.63 17.74
CA PHE A 63 -12.15 7.68 18.75
C PHE A 63 -13.40 8.56 18.85
N LEU A 64 -14.09 8.80 17.74
CA LEU A 64 -15.37 9.49 17.72
C LEU A 64 -16.48 8.69 18.40
N GLU A 65 -16.52 7.37 18.22
CA GLU A 65 -17.52 6.49 18.84
C GLU A 65 -17.41 6.39 20.37
N LYS A 66 -16.27 6.78 20.95
CA LYS A 66 -16.11 6.88 22.41
C LYS A 66 -16.94 8.02 23.00
N ASP A 67 -17.34 9.00 22.19
CA ASP A 67 -18.26 10.06 22.61
C ASP A 67 -19.71 9.55 22.54
N GLU A 68 -20.44 9.65 23.66
CA GLU A 68 -21.81 9.16 23.72
C GLU A 68 -22.74 9.93 22.75
N HIS A 69 -22.57 11.25 22.66
CA HIS A 69 -23.38 12.10 21.79
C HIS A 69 -23.10 11.82 20.32
N PHE A 70 -21.81 11.78 19.94
CA PHE A 70 -21.44 11.47 18.56
C PHE A 70 -21.90 10.07 18.14
N ARG A 71 -21.73 9.05 19.00
CA ARG A 71 -22.15 7.68 18.70
C ARG A 71 -23.66 7.56 18.50
N GLU A 72 -24.46 8.26 19.29
CA GLU A 72 -25.92 8.27 19.10
C GLU A 72 -26.30 8.95 17.78
N LYS A 73 -25.61 10.03 17.40
CA LYS A 73 -25.80 10.69 16.11
C LYS A 73 -25.40 9.79 14.94
N LEU A 74 -24.25 9.11 15.03
CA LEU A 74 -23.79 8.17 14.02
C LEU A 74 -24.81 7.06 13.76
N ARG A 75 -25.41 6.48 14.82
CA ARG A 75 -26.40 5.39 14.71
C ARG A 75 -27.76 5.81 14.16
N ASN A 76 -28.14 7.07 14.34
CA ASN A 76 -29.45 7.59 13.97
C ASN A 76 -29.45 8.38 12.66
N THR A 77 -28.28 8.57 12.03
CA THR A 77 -28.15 9.33 10.79
C THR A 77 -28.09 8.38 9.59
N ASP A 78 -28.95 8.63 8.60
CA ASP A 78 -28.96 7.86 7.36
C ASP A 78 -27.68 8.11 6.55
N MET A 79 -27.28 7.13 5.72
CA MET A 79 -26.07 7.22 4.89
C MET A 79 -26.06 8.47 4.01
N GLU A 80 -27.18 8.83 3.39
CA GLU A 80 -27.30 10.03 2.57
C GLU A 80 -27.05 11.33 3.34
N ASP A 81 -27.45 11.36 4.62
CA ASP A 81 -27.24 12.49 5.50
C ASP A 81 -25.78 12.60 5.97
N ILE A 82 -25.11 11.45 6.12
CA ILE A 82 -23.66 11.35 6.37
C ILE A 82 -22.90 11.91 5.16
N LYS A 83 -23.24 11.48 3.93
CA LYS A 83 -22.63 11.98 2.68
C LYS A 83 -22.80 13.48 2.48
N GLN A 84 -23.92 14.04 2.94
CA GLN A 84 -24.21 15.48 2.88
C GLN A 84 -23.42 16.31 3.92
N GLY A 85 -22.61 15.69 4.78
CA GLY A 85 -21.80 16.39 5.78
C GLY A 85 -22.57 16.85 7.01
N LYS A 86 -23.77 16.29 7.26
CA LYS A 86 -24.54 16.62 8.47
C LYS A 86 -23.84 16.09 9.72
N LEU A 87 -23.28 14.88 9.63
CA LEU A 87 -22.55 14.25 10.73
C LEU A 87 -21.27 15.02 11.10
N ALA A 88 -20.56 15.56 10.10
CA ALA A 88 -19.33 16.29 10.34
C ALA A 88 -19.53 17.51 11.26
N LYS A 89 -20.69 18.17 11.20
CA LYS A 89 -21.03 19.33 12.06
C LYS A 89 -21.20 18.95 13.53
N GLU A 90 -21.48 17.69 13.83
CA GLU A 90 -21.62 17.23 15.22
C GLU A 90 -20.26 17.18 15.94
N LEU A 91 -19.15 17.28 15.19
CA LEU A 91 -17.78 17.36 15.72
C LEU A 91 -17.55 18.57 16.63
N ASP A 92 -18.33 19.65 16.48
CA ASP A 92 -18.27 20.83 17.36
C ASP A 92 -18.76 20.55 18.78
N PHE A 93 -19.57 19.51 18.96
CA PHE A 93 -20.11 19.12 20.27
C PHE A 93 -19.32 17.99 20.94
N VAL A 94 -18.33 17.43 20.24
CA VAL A 94 -17.47 16.37 20.73
C VAL A 94 -16.55 16.88 21.84
N SER A 95 -16.31 16.05 22.85
CA SER A 95 -15.46 16.42 23.99
C SER A 95 -14.03 16.80 23.59
N HIS A 96 -13.44 17.73 24.37
CA HIS A 96 -12.10 18.27 24.10
C HIS A 96 -11.00 17.19 24.04
N HIS A 97 -11.12 16.12 24.83
CA HIS A 97 -10.11 15.06 24.83
C HIS A 97 -10.10 14.27 23.51
N ILE A 98 -11.25 14.12 22.86
CA ILE A 98 -11.37 13.46 21.57
C ILE A 98 -10.82 14.39 20.49
N ARG A 99 -11.21 15.67 20.48
CA ARG A 99 -10.62 16.68 19.60
C ARG A 99 -9.09 16.70 19.65
N THR A 100 -8.50 16.71 20.86
CA THR A 100 -7.04 16.66 21.04
C THR A 100 -6.43 15.40 20.42
N LYS A 101 -7.13 14.27 20.50
CA LYS A 101 -6.66 13.01 19.92
C LYS A 101 -6.81 12.99 18.39
N LEU A 102 -7.90 13.52 17.84
CA LEU A 102 -8.08 13.66 16.40
C LEU A 102 -7.00 14.55 15.77
N ASP A 103 -6.63 15.64 16.45
CA ASP A 103 -5.50 16.47 16.05
C ASP A 103 -4.18 15.68 16.00
N GLU A 104 -3.97 14.76 16.95
CA GLU A 104 -2.79 13.89 16.97
C GLU A 104 -2.80 12.90 15.81
N LEU A 105 -3.94 12.24 15.57
CA LEU A 105 -4.11 11.31 14.45
C LEU A 105 -3.85 12.00 13.11
N LYS A 106 -4.40 13.20 12.91
CA LYS A 106 -4.14 13.99 11.70
C LYS A 106 -2.65 14.31 11.52
N ARG A 107 -1.95 14.70 12.59
CA ARG A 107 -0.49 14.96 12.53
C ARG A 107 0.31 13.70 12.19
N GLN A 108 -0.09 12.55 12.72
CA GLN A 108 0.54 11.26 12.42
C GLN A 108 0.35 10.91 10.95
N GLU A 109 -0.87 11.03 10.43
CA GLU A 109 -1.17 10.72 9.04
C GLU A 109 -0.45 11.66 8.07
N VAL A 110 -0.45 12.96 8.33
CA VAL A 110 0.34 13.93 7.55
C VAL A 110 1.83 13.59 7.57
N SER A 111 2.36 13.11 8.69
CA SER A 111 3.77 12.70 8.81
C SER A 111 4.07 11.42 8.02
N ARG A 112 3.14 10.45 8.03
CA ARG A 112 3.21 9.23 7.21
C ARG A 112 3.25 9.58 5.73
N LEU A 113 2.33 10.42 5.27
CA LEU A 113 2.25 10.84 3.88
C LEU A 113 3.49 11.62 3.41
N ARG A 114 4.03 12.53 4.25
CA ARG A 114 5.29 13.22 3.95
C ARG A 114 6.46 12.25 3.79
N THR A 115 6.50 11.20 4.61
CA THR A 115 7.54 10.16 4.51
C THR A 115 7.39 9.37 3.21
N LEU A 116 6.16 9.05 2.81
CA LEU A 116 5.88 8.37 1.54
C LEU A 116 6.26 9.23 0.33
N ILE A 117 5.93 10.53 0.32
CA ILE A 117 6.39 11.44 -0.74
C ILE A 117 7.91 11.43 -0.81
N LYS A 118 8.58 11.62 0.33
CA LYS A 118 10.04 11.67 0.36
C LYS A 118 10.65 10.37 -0.17
N ALA A 119 10.11 9.22 0.23
CA ALA A 119 10.56 7.93 -0.28
C ALA A 119 10.35 7.79 -1.80
N LYS A 120 9.19 8.21 -2.33
CA LYS A 120 8.93 8.23 -3.77
C LYS A 120 9.90 9.16 -4.51
N GLN A 121 10.13 10.37 -3.98
CA GLN A 121 11.11 11.31 -4.52
C GLN A 121 12.55 10.78 -4.48
N ASP A 122 12.95 10.09 -3.40
CA ASP A 122 14.30 9.51 -3.28
C ASP A 122 14.50 8.31 -4.23
N LEU A 123 13.45 7.52 -4.48
CA LEU A 123 13.45 6.43 -5.47
C LEU A 123 13.51 6.95 -6.91
N GLU A 124 12.78 8.02 -7.20
CA GLU A 124 12.73 8.64 -8.53
C GLU A 124 13.91 9.60 -8.76
N GLY A 125 14.55 10.10 -7.71
CA GLY A 125 15.61 11.11 -7.69
C GLY A 125 16.96 10.73 -8.33
N GLY A 126 17.00 9.67 -9.13
CA GLY A 126 18.08 9.37 -10.07
C GLY A 126 17.79 9.79 -11.51
N ASN A 127 16.52 9.98 -11.88
CA ASN A 127 16.10 10.42 -13.21
C ASN A 127 15.12 11.60 -13.04
N ASP A 128 15.34 12.69 -13.76
CA ASP A 128 14.49 13.89 -13.82
C ASP A 128 13.15 13.60 -14.54
N ILE A 129 12.48 12.52 -14.13
CA ILE A 129 11.11 12.19 -14.50
C ILE A 129 10.26 13.11 -13.64
N SER A 130 9.49 13.99 -14.29
CA SER A 130 8.48 14.79 -13.63
C SER A 130 7.59 13.87 -12.79
N VAL A 131 7.85 13.81 -11.48
CA VAL A 131 6.96 13.16 -10.53
C VAL A 131 5.56 13.64 -10.89
N ASP A 132 4.63 12.73 -11.14
CA ASP A 132 3.26 13.14 -11.40
C ASP A 132 2.71 13.70 -10.09
N HIS A 133 2.95 14.99 -9.88
CA HIS A 133 2.55 15.72 -8.70
C HIS A 133 1.03 15.63 -8.55
N GLN A 134 0.29 15.43 -9.64
CA GLN A 134 -1.15 15.23 -9.61
C GLN A 134 -1.52 13.85 -9.03
N ALA A 135 -0.83 12.78 -9.41
CA ALA A 135 -1.00 11.45 -8.80
C ALA A 135 -0.59 11.44 -7.31
N LEU A 136 0.46 12.17 -6.93
CA LEU A 136 0.82 12.34 -5.52
C LEU A 136 -0.22 13.14 -4.74
N LEU A 137 -0.79 14.18 -5.34
CA LEU A 137 -1.79 15.02 -4.69
C LEU A 137 -3.12 14.29 -4.49
N LYS A 138 -3.50 13.36 -5.38
CA LYS A 138 -4.63 12.45 -5.15
C LYS A 138 -4.50 11.68 -3.82
N GLN A 139 -3.27 11.34 -3.43
CA GLN A 139 -2.99 10.66 -2.15
C GLN A 139 -3.28 11.52 -0.90
N PHE A 140 -3.63 12.81 -1.07
CA PHE A 140 -4.01 13.74 0.00
C PHE A 140 -5.47 14.20 -0.10
N GLU A 141 -6.25 13.68 -1.05
CA GLU A 141 -7.58 14.22 -1.34
C GLU A 141 -8.53 14.13 -0.13
N TYR A 142 -8.32 13.16 0.76
CA TYR A 142 -9.07 12.98 2.01
C TYR A 142 -8.60 13.84 3.20
N LEU A 143 -7.58 14.71 3.02
CA LEU A 143 -7.00 15.54 4.08
C LEU A 143 -6.79 17.00 3.68
N ASN A 144 -7.12 17.92 4.59
CA ASN A 144 -6.79 19.32 4.40
C ASN A 144 -5.30 19.60 4.70
N HIS A 145 -4.48 19.58 3.66
CA HIS A 145 -3.04 19.84 3.74
C HIS A 145 -2.68 21.32 4.03
N MET A 146 -3.61 22.27 3.89
CA MET A 146 -3.40 23.68 4.27
C MET A 146 -3.42 23.87 5.79
N ASN A 147 -4.07 22.96 6.52
CA ASN A 147 -4.10 22.94 7.98
C ASN A 147 -3.60 21.59 8.51
N PRO A 148 -2.29 21.35 8.63
CA PRO A 148 -1.77 20.02 8.98
C PRO A 148 -1.86 19.66 10.48
N HIS A 149 -2.38 20.54 11.34
CA HIS A 149 -2.19 20.43 12.78
C HIS A 149 -3.45 20.31 13.62
N THR A 150 -4.60 20.77 13.13
CA THR A 150 -5.90 20.62 13.80
C THR A 150 -6.90 19.89 12.91
N PHE A 151 -7.69 19.01 13.51
CA PHE A 151 -8.74 18.23 12.86
C PHE A 151 -10.08 18.96 13.05
N GLU A 152 -10.56 19.53 11.95
CA GLU A 152 -11.76 20.37 11.92
C GLU A 152 -12.96 19.63 11.30
N VAL A 153 -14.12 20.29 11.34
CA VAL A 153 -15.36 19.80 10.70
C VAL A 153 -15.12 19.49 9.22
N ASP A 154 -14.40 20.38 8.54
CA ASP A 154 -14.06 20.21 7.12
C ASP A 154 -13.19 18.98 6.87
N ASP A 155 -12.34 18.57 7.82
CA ASP A 155 -11.52 17.35 7.69
C ASP A 155 -12.36 16.09 7.80
N LEU A 156 -13.30 16.05 8.74
CA LEU A 156 -14.22 14.92 8.88
C LEU A 156 -15.15 14.81 7.68
N ASP A 157 -15.67 15.95 7.18
CA ASP A 157 -16.50 16.01 5.98
C ASP A 157 -15.73 15.52 4.74
N LEU A 158 -14.48 15.98 4.58
CA LEU A 158 -13.62 15.56 3.48
C LEU A 158 -13.27 14.07 3.56
N LEU A 159 -12.88 13.59 4.75
CA LEU A 159 -12.55 12.19 4.98
C LEU A 159 -13.73 11.26 4.68
N ILE A 160 -14.95 11.61 5.13
CA ILE A 160 -16.16 10.83 4.86
C ILE A 160 -16.49 10.84 3.37
N LYS A 161 -16.40 12.01 2.70
CA LYS A 161 -16.71 12.12 1.27
C LYS A 161 -15.72 11.36 0.41
N SER A 162 -14.43 11.48 0.69
CA SER A 162 -13.38 10.72 0.00
C SER A 162 -13.55 9.24 0.25
N ALA A 163 -13.74 8.80 1.50
CA ALA A 163 -13.98 7.38 1.80
C ALA A 163 -15.22 6.85 1.06
N THR A 164 -16.32 7.61 1.06
CA THR A 164 -17.54 7.19 0.34
C THR A 164 -17.28 7.10 -1.16
N ASN A 165 -16.64 8.11 -1.75
CA ASN A 165 -16.40 8.14 -3.19
C ASN A 165 -15.40 7.05 -3.62
N ASP A 166 -14.34 6.87 -2.86
CA ASP A 166 -13.32 5.86 -3.13
C ASP A 166 -13.91 4.46 -2.98
N LEU A 167 -14.76 4.21 -1.97
CA LEU A 167 -15.44 2.92 -1.80
C LEU A 167 -16.47 2.65 -2.89
N GLU A 168 -17.20 3.68 -3.36
CA GLU A 168 -18.15 3.55 -4.48
C GLU A 168 -17.45 3.31 -5.83
N ASN A 169 -16.21 3.81 -5.99
CA ASN A 169 -15.45 3.69 -7.24
C ASN A 169 -14.30 2.67 -7.17
N TYR A 170 -14.09 2.01 -6.03
CA TYR A 170 -12.95 1.12 -5.79
C TYR A 170 -12.84 0.04 -6.87
N ASP A 171 -13.96 -0.63 -7.13
CA ASP A 171 -14.04 -1.69 -8.13
C ASP A 171 -13.88 -1.14 -9.54
N LYS A 172 -14.47 0.03 -9.81
CA LYS A 172 -14.36 0.68 -11.12
C LYS A 172 -12.91 1.04 -11.47
N GLU A 173 -12.14 1.57 -10.53
CA GLU A 173 -10.73 1.89 -10.78
C GLU A 173 -9.91 0.62 -11.08
N ARG A 174 -10.19 -0.48 -10.37
CA ARG A 174 -9.58 -1.80 -10.61
C ARG A 174 -9.94 -2.34 -12.00
N HIS A 175 -11.21 -2.26 -12.40
CA HIS A 175 -11.63 -2.63 -13.76
C HIS A 175 -10.97 -1.77 -14.84
N ASP A 176 -10.82 -0.46 -14.59
CA ASP A 176 -10.13 0.44 -15.52
C ASP A 176 -8.62 0.12 -15.61
N GLU A 177 -7.98 -0.32 -14.51
CA GLU A 177 -6.60 -0.83 -14.48
C GLU A 177 -6.45 -2.13 -15.25
N PHE A 178 -7.33 -3.10 -15.01
CA PHE A 178 -7.34 -4.38 -15.71
C PHE A 178 -7.57 -4.19 -17.21
N LYS A 179 -8.49 -3.30 -17.60
CA LYS A 179 -8.68 -2.93 -19.01
C LYS A 179 -7.39 -2.41 -19.65
N ARG A 180 -6.64 -1.53 -18.96
CA ARG A 180 -5.35 -1.03 -19.44
C ARG A 180 -4.30 -2.13 -19.54
N TYR A 181 -4.30 -3.06 -18.60
CA TYR A 181 -3.43 -4.24 -18.63
C TYR A 181 -3.68 -5.08 -19.87
N GLU A 182 -4.94 -5.44 -20.15
CA GLU A 182 -5.34 -6.22 -21.32
C GLU A 182 -5.00 -5.50 -22.65
N MET A 183 -5.27 -4.19 -22.73
CA MET A 183 -4.87 -3.39 -23.91
C MET A 183 -3.35 -3.37 -24.10
N MET A 184 -2.57 -3.25 -23.00
CA MET A 184 -1.10 -3.26 -23.07
C MET A 184 -0.55 -4.62 -23.48
N LYS A 185 -1.13 -5.71 -22.97
CA LYS A 185 -0.79 -7.10 -23.32
C LYS A 185 -0.99 -7.34 -24.82
N GLU A 186 -2.15 -6.96 -25.36
CA GLU A 186 -2.42 -7.08 -26.80
C GLU A 186 -1.55 -6.14 -27.65
N HIS A 187 -1.34 -4.89 -27.24
CA HIS A 187 -0.42 -3.97 -27.92
C HIS A 187 1.00 -4.55 -28.02
N THR A 188 1.52 -5.08 -26.92
CA THR A 188 2.85 -5.69 -26.88
C THR A 188 2.93 -6.90 -27.80
N ARG A 189 1.88 -7.74 -27.84
CA ARG A 189 1.77 -8.86 -28.78
C ARG A 189 1.82 -8.38 -30.23
N ARG A 190 1.04 -7.35 -30.58
CA ARG A 190 1.01 -6.76 -31.93
C ARG A 190 2.36 -6.19 -32.35
N GLU A 191 3.03 -5.46 -31.46
CA GLU A 191 4.37 -4.94 -31.71
C GLU A 191 5.39 -6.07 -31.90
N HIS A 192 5.32 -7.12 -31.06
CA HIS A 192 6.18 -8.29 -31.21
C HIS A 192 5.99 -8.96 -32.58
N LEU A 193 4.74 -9.20 -33.00
CA LEU A 193 4.42 -9.79 -34.31
C LEU A 193 4.93 -8.96 -35.50
N LYS A 194 5.03 -7.62 -35.35
CA LYS A 194 5.62 -6.73 -36.37
C LYS A 194 7.13 -6.90 -36.50
N THR A 195 7.82 -7.35 -35.46
CA THR A 195 9.28 -7.57 -35.48
C THR A 195 9.68 -8.92 -36.10
N LEU A 196 8.75 -9.88 -36.17
CA LEU A 196 8.98 -11.24 -36.66
C LEU A 196 8.84 -11.37 -38.18
N ASP A 197 9.54 -12.35 -38.74
CA ASP A 197 9.36 -12.74 -40.15
C ASP A 197 8.03 -13.46 -40.40
N ASP A 198 7.67 -13.72 -41.66
CA ASP A 198 6.36 -14.30 -42.00
C ASP A 198 6.16 -15.74 -41.50
N ASP A 199 7.23 -16.53 -41.37
CA ASP A 199 7.16 -17.91 -40.89
C ASP A 199 7.13 -17.98 -39.36
N GLU A 200 7.88 -17.10 -38.70
CA GLU A 200 7.87 -16.91 -37.24
C GLU A 200 6.53 -16.36 -36.77
N ARG A 201 6.01 -15.32 -37.45
CA ARG A 201 4.69 -14.72 -37.12
C ARG A 201 3.56 -15.74 -37.18
N ARG A 202 3.56 -16.61 -38.20
CA ARG A 202 2.56 -17.69 -38.32
C ARG A 202 2.66 -18.69 -37.16
N LYS A 203 3.87 -19.07 -36.74
CA LYS A 203 4.06 -19.98 -35.60
C LYS A 203 3.60 -19.35 -34.29
N GLU A 204 3.89 -18.07 -34.09
CA GLU A 204 3.48 -17.33 -32.90
C GLU A 204 1.96 -17.19 -32.82
N GLU A 205 1.30 -16.89 -33.95
CA GLU A 205 -0.17 -16.87 -34.03
C GLU A 205 -0.78 -18.25 -33.78
N GLU A 206 -0.20 -19.33 -34.35
CA GLU A 206 -0.65 -20.71 -34.09
C GLU A 206 -0.48 -21.09 -32.62
N HIS A 207 0.63 -20.70 -31.99
CA HIS A 207 0.89 -20.91 -30.57
C HIS A 207 -0.14 -20.17 -29.72
N TYR A 208 -0.36 -18.88 -29.98
CA TYR A 208 -1.37 -18.08 -29.26
C TYR A 208 -2.78 -18.68 -29.34
N GLU A 209 -3.19 -19.16 -30.52
CA GLU A 209 -4.46 -19.85 -30.71
C GLU A 209 -4.53 -21.22 -30.01
N GLU A 210 -3.41 -21.92 -29.86
CA GLU A 210 -3.33 -23.15 -29.05
C GLU A 210 -3.49 -22.82 -27.57
N MET A 211 -2.81 -21.79 -27.08
CA MET A 211 -2.86 -21.33 -25.70
C MET A 211 -4.27 -20.89 -25.30
N LYS A 212 -4.94 -20.11 -26.15
CA LYS A 212 -6.34 -19.73 -25.93
C LYS A 212 -7.26 -20.94 -25.84
N LYS A 213 -7.07 -21.95 -26.68
CA LYS A 213 -7.87 -23.18 -26.64
C LYS A 213 -7.61 -24.02 -25.40
N LYS A 214 -6.37 -24.06 -24.91
CA LYS A 214 -6.04 -24.76 -23.66
C LYS A 214 -6.74 -24.09 -22.48
N HIS A 215 -6.64 -22.77 -22.40
CA HIS A 215 -7.32 -21.99 -21.37
C HIS A 215 -8.85 -22.18 -21.40
N ALA A 216 -9.44 -22.16 -22.60
CA ALA A 216 -10.87 -22.40 -22.78
C ALA A 216 -11.34 -23.82 -22.40
N ASP A 217 -10.44 -24.81 -22.37
CA ASP A 217 -10.74 -26.21 -22.05
C ASP A 217 -10.68 -26.46 -20.55
N HIS A 218 -11.58 -25.81 -19.82
CA HIS A 218 -11.73 -25.95 -18.38
C HIS A 218 -13.05 -26.64 -17.99
N PRO A 219 -13.12 -27.28 -16.82
CA PRO A 219 -14.39 -27.76 -16.27
C PRO A 219 -15.40 -26.63 -16.13
N LYS A 220 -16.69 -26.93 -16.33
CA LYS A 220 -17.74 -25.93 -16.15
C LYS A 220 -17.70 -25.39 -14.72
N ILE A 221 -17.59 -24.08 -14.58
CA ILE A 221 -17.69 -23.40 -13.29
C ILE A 221 -19.14 -23.12 -12.93
N ASN A 222 -19.39 -23.08 -11.63
CA ASN A 222 -20.70 -22.72 -11.09
C ASN A 222 -20.89 -21.20 -11.11
N HIS A 223 -22.15 -20.80 -11.04
CA HIS A 223 -22.50 -19.39 -10.89
C HIS A 223 -22.14 -18.91 -9.47
N PRO A 224 -21.49 -17.75 -9.30
CA PRO A 224 -21.09 -17.24 -7.99
C PRO A 224 -22.27 -17.10 -7.04
N GLY A 225 -22.14 -17.55 -5.79
CA GLY A 225 -23.21 -17.48 -4.79
C GLY A 225 -24.37 -18.46 -5.01
N SER A 226 -24.32 -19.32 -6.04
CA SER A 226 -25.36 -20.32 -6.29
C SER A 226 -25.27 -21.52 -5.35
N GLN A 227 -26.36 -22.30 -5.24
CA GLN A 227 -26.40 -23.48 -4.39
C GLN A 227 -25.30 -24.50 -4.74
N ASN A 228 -25.01 -24.69 -6.03
CA ASN A 228 -24.02 -25.66 -6.47
C ASN A 228 -22.60 -25.24 -6.04
N GLN A 229 -22.27 -23.96 -6.20
CA GLN A 229 -20.98 -23.41 -5.77
C GLN A 229 -20.80 -23.54 -4.25
N LEU A 230 -21.81 -23.17 -3.46
CA LEU A 230 -21.70 -23.26 -2.00
C LEU A 230 -21.65 -24.71 -1.50
N LYS A 231 -22.38 -25.63 -2.14
CA LYS A 231 -22.29 -27.06 -1.83
C LYS A 231 -20.91 -27.65 -2.15
N GLU A 232 -20.29 -27.18 -3.22
CA GLU A 232 -18.94 -27.61 -3.59
C GLU A 232 -17.91 -27.14 -2.56
N VAL A 233 -17.98 -25.88 -2.14
CA VAL A 233 -17.14 -25.37 -1.03
C VAL A 233 -17.37 -26.19 0.25
N TRP A 234 -18.63 -26.48 0.58
CA TRP A 234 -19.00 -27.32 1.73
C TRP A 234 -18.44 -28.75 1.66
N GLU A 235 -18.37 -29.34 0.47
CA GLU A 235 -17.80 -30.66 0.28
C GLU A 235 -16.27 -30.65 0.30
N GLU A 236 -15.67 -29.75 -0.48
CA GLU A 236 -14.23 -29.78 -0.76
C GLU A 236 -13.40 -29.04 0.28
N ALA A 237 -13.87 -27.89 0.75
CA ALA A 237 -13.16 -27.08 1.75
C ALA A 237 -13.49 -27.56 3.18
N ASP A 238 -14.76 -27.82 3.47
CA ASP A 238 -15.20 -28.19 4.82
C ASP A 238 -15.21 -29.70 5.08
N GLY A 239 -15.20 -30.53 4.02
CA GLY A 239 -15.25 -31.99 4.14
C GLY A 239 -16.59 -32.51 4.65
N LEU A 240 -17.69 -31.79 4.39
CA LEU A 240 -19.04 -32.10 4.86
C LEU A 240 -19.89 -32.70 3.73
N ASP A 241 -20.93 -33.46 4.09
CA ASP A 241 -21.80 -34.11 3.10
C ASP A 241 -22.67 -33.07 2.36
N PRO A 242 -22.65 -33.02 1.02
CA PRO A 242 -23.49 -32.12 0.22
C PRO A 242 -25.00 -32.25 0.46
N GLU A 243 -25.47 -33.41 0.91
CA GLU A 243 -26.90 -33.67 1.20
C GLU A 243 -27.36 -33.01 2.50
N ASP A 244 -26.41 -32.77 3.43
CA ASP A 244 -26.66 -32.11 4.73
C ASP A 244 -26.44 -30.59 4.66
N PHE A 245 -26.32 -30.02 3.45
CA PHE A 245 -26.09 -28.60 3.25
C PHE A 245 -27.16 -27.73 3.91
N ASP A 246 -26.74 -26.90 4.86
CA ASP A 246 -27.58 -25.92 5.54
C ASP A 246 -26.97 -24.52 5.39
N PRO A 247 -27.64 -23.58 4.69
CA PRO A 247 -27.11 -22.24 4.45
C PRO A 247 -26.70 -21.50 5.73
N LYS A 248 -27.46 -21.68 6.81
CA LYS A 248 -27.15 -20.99 8.07
C LYS A 248 -25.88 -21.51 8.72
N THR A 249 -25.63 -22.81 8.63
CA THR A 249 -24.40 -23.43 9.12
C THR A 249 -23.22 -23.07 8.21
N PHE A 250 -23.43 -23.09 6.90
CA PHE A 250 -22.44 -22.63 5.91
C PHE A 250 -21.97 -21.19 6.22
N PHE A 251 -22.92 -20.27 6.43
CA PHE A 251 -22.62 -18.88 6.76
C PHE A 251 -21.70 -18.77 7.98
N LYS A 252 -22.07 -19.41 9.08
CA LYS A 252 -21.31 -19.36 10.34
C LYS A 252 -19.94 -20.04 10.27
N LEU A 253 -19.76 -20.96 9.32
CA LEU A 253 -18.50 -21.68 9.17
C LEU A 253 -17.47 -20.83 8.42
N HIS A 254 -17.93 -19.97 7.52
CA HIS A 254 -17.07 -19.11 6.70
C HIS A 254 -16.95 -17.67 7.21
N ASP A 255 -17.78 -17.29 8.20
CA ASP A 255 -17.63 -16.07 9.00
C ASP A 255 -16.39 -16.24 9.88
N SER A 256 -15.25 -15.89 9.30
CA SER A 256 -13.91 -16.21 9.77
C SER A 256 -13.55 -15.36 10.98
N ASN A 257 -14.05 -14.13 11.03
CA ASN A 257 -13.83 -13.21 12.13
C ASN A 257 -14.92 -13.31 13.23
N GLY A 258 -16.07 -13.95 12.94
CA GLY A 258 -17.17 -14.21 13.87
C GLY A 258 -18.05 -12.99 14.15
N ASP A 259 -18.05 -11.98 13.28
CA ASP A 259 -18.79 -10.73 13.47
C ASP A 259 -20.26 -10.81 13.02
N GLY A 260 -20.65 -11.91 12.36
CA GLY A 260 -22.01 -12.17 11.88
C GLY A 260 -22.32 -11.59 10.50
N PHE A 261 -21.32 -11.13 9.77
CA PHE A 261 -21.39 -10.65 8.41
C PHE A 261 -20.43 -11.44 7.51
N PHE A 262 -20.68 -11.42 6.21
CA PHE A 262 -19.64 -11.71 5.23
C PHE A 262 -19.12 -10.41 4.66
N ASP A 263 -17.84 -10.16 4.86
CA ASP A 263 -17.13 -9.10 4.15
C ASP A 263 -16.67 -9.56 2.75
N GLU A 264 -16.01 -8.65 2.05
CA GLU A 264 -15.53 -8.90 0.69
C GLU A 264 -14.48 -9.99 0.62
N GLN A 265 -13.56 -10.03 1.58
CA GLN A 265 -12.51 -11.04 1.61
C GLN A 265 -13.09 -12.43 1.90
N GLU A 266 -14.08 -12.50 2.78
CA GLU A 266 -14.79 -13.74 3.09
C GLU A 266 -15.58 -14.26 1.90
N LEU A 267 -16.27 -13.40 1.16
CA LEU A 267 -16.93 -13.79 -0.09
C LEU A 267 -15.93 -14.23 -1.16
N GLU A 268 -14.86 -13.47 -1.36
CA GLU A 268 -13.80 -13.76 -2.32
C GLU A 268 -13.16 -15.14 -2.06
N ALA A 269 -12.97 -15.50 -0.79
CA ALA A 269 -12.43 -16.79 -0.40
C ALA A 269 -13.29 -17.95 -0.91
N LEU A 270 -14.63 -17.79 -0.94
CA LEU A 270 -15.56 -18.81 -1.44
C LEU A 270 -15.39 -19.11 -2.93
N PHE A 271 -14.87 -18.14 -3.71
CA PHE A 271 -14.71 -18.30 -5.16
C PHE A 271 -13.41 -19.00 -5.54
N THR A 272 -12.45 -19.11 -4.62
CA THR A 272 -11.13 -19.70 -4.88
C THR A 272 -11.23 -21.07 -5.55
N LYS A 273 -12.13 -21.94 -5.08
CA LYS A 273 -12.31 -23.29 -5.64
C LYS A 273 -12.86 -23.29 -7.06
N GLU A 274 -13.74 -22.35 -7.39
CA GLU A 274 -14.25 -22.21 -8.75
C GLU A 274 -13.16 -21.67 -9.70
N LEU A 275 -12.37 -20.70 -9.25
CA LEU A 275 -11.30 -20.10 -10.03
C LEU A 275 -10.14 -21.06 -10.29
N GLU A 276 -9.79 -21.91 -9.32
CA GLU A 276 -8.77 -22.96 -9.46
C GLU A 276 -9.10 -23.99 -10.57
N LYS A 277 -10.34 -24.06 -11.04
CA LYS A 277 -10.72 -24.90 -12.19
C LYS A 277 -10.28 -24.32 -13.52
N ILE A 278 -10.12 -22.99 -13.60
CA ILE A 278 -9.81 -22.23 -14.81
C ILE A 278 -8.33 -21.83 -14.82
N TYR A 279 -7.81 -21.38 -13.68
CA TYR A 279 -6.49 -20.77 -13.59
C TYR A 279 -5.55 -21.60 -12.71
N ASP A 280 -4.45 -22.11 -13.28
CA ASP A 280 -3.34 -22.73 -12.56
C ASP A 280 -2.07 -21.87 -12.68
N PRO A 281 -1.47 -21.40 -11.56
CA PRO A 281 -0.21 -20.64 -11.59
C PRO A 281 0.98 -21.34 -12.27
N ASN A 282 0.91 -22.67 -12.45
CA ASN A 282 1.96 -23.46 -13.10
C ASN A 282 1.80 -23.57 -14.62
N ASN A 283 0.64 -23.18 -15.16
CA ASN A 283 0.34 -23.16 -16.57
C ASN A 283 0.72 -21.78 -17.15
N GLU A 284 1.22 -21.76 -18.39
CA GLU A 284 1.67 -20.52 -19.02
C GLU A 284 0.53 -19.81 -19.77
N GLU A 285 -0.56 -20.54 -20.06
CA GLU A 285 -1.83 -20.04 -20.60
C GLU A 285 -2.64 -19.22 -19.59
N ASP A 286 -2.43 -19.46 -18.30
CA ASP A 286 -3.30 -18.96 -17.24
C ASP A 286 -2.72 -17.69 -16.62
N ASP A 287 -3.43 -16.58 -16.81
CA ASP A 287 -3.03 -15.28 -16.28
C ASP A 287 -3.61 -15.07 -14.87
N MET A 288 -2.73 -14.97 -13.88
CA MET A 288 -3.14 -14.75 -12.48
C MET A 288 -3.77 -13.36 -12.25
N ILE A 289 -3.52 -12.39 -13.12
CA ILE A 289 -4.18 -11.08 -13.07
C ILE A 289 -5.62 -11.21 -13.57
N GLU A 290 -5.85 -12.00 -14.63
CA GLU A 290 -7.21 -12.33 -15.10
C GLU A 290 -7.99 -13.12 -14.04
N MET A 291 -7.33 -14.04 -13.33
CA MET A 291 -7.95 -14.76 -12.21
C MET A 291 -8.44 -13.81 -11.10
N GLU A 292 -7.63 -12.83 -10.72
CA GLU A 292 -8.00 -11.86 -9.68
C GLU A 292 -9.12 -10.94 -10.15
N GLU A 293 -9.12 -10.51 -11.41
CA GLU A 293 -10.22 -9.76 -11.98
C GLU A 293 -11.52 -10.58 -11.99
N GLU A 294 -11.46 -11.86 -12.39
CA GLU A 294 -12.61 -12.74 -12.38
C GLU A 294 -13.16 -12.88 -10.95
N ARG A 295 -12.29 -13.00 -9.95
CA ARG A 295 -12.68 -12.99 -8.53
C ARG A 295 -13.46 -11.74 -8.15
N LEU A 296 -12.99 -10.57 -8.57
CA LEU A 296 -13.68 -9.29 -8.31
C LEU A 296 -15.04 -9.23 -8.99
N ARG A 297 -15.16 -9.71 -10.24
CA ARG A 297 -16.44 -9.81 -10.95
C ARG A 297 -17.43 -10.71 -10.23
N MET A 298 -16.96 -11.86 -9.73
CA MET A 298 -17.77 -12.78 -8.93
C MET A 298 -18.24 -12.11 -7.63
N ARG A 299 -17.35 -11.42 -6.90
CA ARG A 299 -17.69 -10.67 -5.68
C ARG A 299 -18.71 -9.58 -5.97
N GLU A 300 -18.46 -8.72 -6.97
CA GLU A 300 -19.34 -7.60 -7.32
C GLU A 300 -20.74 -8.11 -7.69
N HIS A 301 -20.79 -9.20 -8.45
CA HIS A 301 -22.04 -9.86 -8.80
C HIS A 301 -22.81 -10.31 -7.54
N VAL A 302 -22.18 -11.06 -6.64
CA VAL A 302 -22.83 -11.55 -5.41
C VAL A 302 -23.26 -10.38 -4.50
N MET A 303 -22.41 -9.38 -4.32
CA MET A 303 -22.77 -8.17 -3.55
C MET A 303 -23.96 -7.43 -4.17
N ASN A 304 -24.01 -7.33 -5.51
CA ASN A 304 -25.12 -6.67 -6.18
C ASN A 304 -26.46 -7.40 -5.97
N GLU A 305 -26.45 -8.72 -5.87
CA GLU A 305 -27.64 -9.54 -5.70
C GLU A 305 -28.10 -9.72 -4.24
N VAL A 306 -27.15 -9.79 -3.31
CA VAL A 306 -27.42 -10.19 -1.92
C VAL A 306 -27.44 -8.98 -0.98
N ASP A 307 -26.42 -8.11 -1.04
CA ASP A 307 -26.33 -6.90 -0.22
C ASP A 307 -27.40 -5.89 -0.69
N THR A 308 -28.45 -5.78 0.13
CA THR A 308 -29.64 -4.97 -0.19
C THR A 308 -29.52 -3.55 0.36
N ASN A 309 -28.83 -3.38 1.50
CA ASN A 309 -28.66 -2.08 2.15
C ASN A 309 -27.44 -1.30 1.63
N LYS A 310 -26.59 -1.93 0.79
CA LYS A 310 -25.39 -1.37 0.17
C LYS A 310 -24.35 -0.90 1.18
N ASP A 311 -24.20 -1.65 2.27
CA ASP A 311 -23.16 -1.41 3.28
C ASP A 311 -21.87 -2.21 3.03
N ARG A 312 -21.79 -2.94 1.91
CA ARG A 312 -20.65 -3.81 1.52
C ARG A 312 -20.42 -4.97 2.49
N LEU A 313 -21.43 -5.32 3.26
CA LEU A 313 -21.45 -6.49 4.13
C LEU A 313 -22.71 -7.31 3.84
N VAL A 314 -22.56 -8.63 3.83
CA VAL A 314 -23.72 -9.52 3.69
C VAL A 314 -24.10 -10.05 5.07
N SER A 315 -25.23 -9.57 5.60
CA SER A 315 -25.75 -10.11 6.85
C SER A 315 -26.32 -11.52 6.67
N LEU A 316 -26.38 -12.28 7.78
CA LEU A 316 -27.03 -13.60 7.77
C LEU A 316 -28.48 -13.55 7.24
N GLU A 317 -29.23 -12.49 7.52
CA GLU A 317 -30.61 -12.36 7.05
C GLU A 317 -30.66 -12.18 5.52
N GLU A 318 -29.83 -11.31 4.96
CA GLU A 318 -29.72 -11.09 3.52
C GLU A 318 -29.30 -12.37 2.80
N PHE A 319 -28.29 -13.06 3.32
CA PHE A 319 -27.84 -14.35 2.81
C PHE A 319 -28.97 -15.38 2.78
N LEU A 320 -29.70 -15.55 3.89
CA LEU A 320 -30.83 -16.49 3.97
C LEU A 320 -32.04 -16.10 3.10
N VAL A 321 -32.18 -14.82 2.78
CA VAL A 321 -33.19 -14.35 1.81
C VAL A 321 -32.73 -14.70 0.40
N ALA A 322 -31.46 -14.47 0.07
CA ALA A 322 -30.87 -14.82 -1.22
C ALA A 322 -30.97 -16.32 -1.52
N THR A 323 -30.76 -17.20 -0.53
CA THR A 323 -30.88 -18.66 -0.73
C THR A 323 -32.30 -19.15 -1.04
N ARG A 324 -33.31 -18.28 -0.94
CA ARG A 324 -34.70 -18.58 -1.29
C ARG A 324 -35.10 -18.05 -2.68
N LYS A 325 -34.23 -17.25 -3.30
CA LYS A 325 -34.43 -16.71 -4.64
C LYS A 325 -34.28 -17.82 -5.69
N LYS A 326 -34.82 -17.60 -6.88
CA LYS A 326 -34.79 -18.62 -7.95
C LYS A 326 -33.37 -18.78 -8.48
N GLU A 327 -32.68 -17.65 -8.59
CA GLU A 327 -31.31 -17.47 -9.06
C GLU A 327 -30.33 -18.34 -8.26
N PHE A 328 -30.59 -18.56 -6.96
CA PHE A 328 -29.80 -19.46 -6.12
C PHE A 328 -29.92 -20.94 -6.51
N LEU A 329 -31.13 -21.39 -6.87
CA LEU A 329 -31.45 -22.80 -7.14
C LEU A 329 -31.27 -23.16 -8.62
N GLU A 330 -31.59 -22.24 -9.51
CA GLU A 330 -31.54 -22.38 -10.95
C GLU A 330 -30.74 -21.22 -11.55
N PRO A 331 -29.41 -21.17 -11.30
CA PRO A 331 -28.58 -20.11 -11.83
C PRO A 331 -28.37 -20.24 -13.34
N ASP A 332 -28.18 -19.09 -13.99
CA ASP A 332 -27.67 -19.05 -15.36
C ASP A 332 -26.17 -19.45 -15.39
N SER A 333 -25.65 -19.81 -16.56
CA SER A 333 -24.22 -20.08 -16.71
C SER A 333 -23.41 -18.80 -16.48
N TRP A 334 -22.32 -18.90 -15.72
CA TRP A 334 -21.37 -17.80 -15.58
C TRP A 334 -20.56 -17.63 -16.86
N GLU A 335 -20.46 -16.39 -17.34
CA GLU A 335 -19.65 -16.01 -18.49
C GLU A 335 -18.28 -15.51 -18.00
N THR A 336 -17.23 -16.28 -18.31
CA THR A 336 -15.85 -15.97 -17.97
C THR A 336 -15.32 -14.78 -18.76
N LEU A 337 -14.22 -14.19 -18.29
CA LEU A 337 -13.51 -13.10 -18.96
C LEU A 337 -13.14 -13.45 -20.41
N GLU A 338 -12.76 -14.69 -20.71
CA GLU A 338 -12.43 -15.12 -22.07
C GLU A 338 -13.59 -14.91 -23.08
N GLN A 339 -14.83 -15.05 -22.59
CA GLN A 339 -16.04 -14.94 -23.42
C GLN A 339 -16.49 -13.49 -23.60
N ASN A 340 -16.05 -12.58 -22.71
CA ASN A 340 -16.46 -11.19 -22.67
C ASN A 340 -15.27 -10.25 -22.88
N GLN A 341 -15.19 -9.65 -24.07
CA GLN A 341 -14.13 -8.70 -24.39
C GLN A 341 -14.22 -7.45 -23.49
N VAL A 342 -13.13 -7.15 -22.79
CA VAL A 342 -13.05 -6.08 -21.76
C VAL A 342 -12.99 -4.67 -22.37
N TYR A 343 -12.49 -4.56 -23.60
CA TYR A 343 -12.33 -3.30 -24.33
C TYR A 343 -12.80 -3.42 -25.78
N THR A 344 -13.16 -2.29 -26.36
CA THR A 344 -13.55 -2.17 -27.77
C THR A 344 -12.34 -1.88 -28.66
N ASP A 345 -12.46 -2.16 -29.96
CA ASP A 345 -11.41 -1.86 -30.93
C ASP A 345 -11.07 -0.35 -31.00
N GLU A 346 -12.06 0.51 -30.73
CA GLU A 346 -11.84 1.96 -30.69
C GLU A 346 -11.04 2.39 -29.44
N GLU A 347 -11.35 1.83 -28.26
CA GLU A 347 -10.55 2.06 -27.05
C GLU A 347 -9.10 1.60 -27.24
N MET A 348 -8.88 0.46 -27.89
CA MET A 348 -7.54 -0.03 -28.23
C MET A 348 -6.80 0.97 -29.15
N ARG A 349 -7.48 1.50 -30.17
CA ARG A 349 -6.90 2.47 -31.10
C ARG A 349 -6.49 3.76 -30.38
N GLU A 350 -7.35 4.29 -29.52
CA GLU A 350 -7.06 5.47 -28.71
C GLU A 350 -5.88 5.21 -27.75
N PHE A 351 -5.80 4.02 -27.18
CA PHE A 351 -4.71 3.61 -26.30
C PHE A 351 -3.36 3.55 -27.04
N GLU A 352 -3.29 2.94 -28.22
CA GLU A 352 -2.07 2.89 -29.05
C GLU A 352 -1.62 4.30 -29.49
N GLU A 353 -2.58 5.19 -29.80
CA GLU A 353 -2.31 6.59 -30.14
C GLU A 353 -1.70 7.35 -28.95
N HIS A 354 -2.26 7.16 -27.75
CA HIS A 354 -1.72 7.74 -26.52
C HIS A 354 -0.32 7.23 -26.19
N LEU A 355 -0.06 5.91 -26.34
CA LEU A 355 1.27 5.35 -26.13
C LEU A 355 2.30 5.93 -27.10
N THR A 356 1.95 6.06 -28.37
CA THR A 356 2.81 6.67 -29.39
C THR A 356 3.14 8.13 -29.05
N GLN A 357 2.14 8.89 -28.59
CA GLN A 357 2.35 10.27 -28.17
C GLN A 357 3.25 10.35 -26.94
N GLN A 358 3.07 9.48 -25.96
CA GLN A 358 3.90 9.40 -24.76
C GLN A 358 5.35 9.03 -25.10
N GLU A 359 5.57 8.08 -26.00
CA GLU A 359 6.90 7.70 -26.47
C GLU A 359 7.61 8.88 -27.17
N GLN A 360 6.90 9.65 -27.99
CA GLN A 360 7.45 10.84 -28.65
C GLN A 360 7.84 11.93 -27.66
N ASP A 361 7.03 12.16 -26.62
CA ASP A 361 7.35 13.12 -25.54
C ASP A 361 8.59 12.65 -24.76
N LEU A 362 8.65 11.37 -24.38
CA LEU A 362 9.81 10.79 -23.70
C LEU A 362 11.10 10.88 -24.55
N ASN A 363 11.01 10.57 -25.84
CA ASN A 363 12.15 10.70 -26.76
C ASN A 363 12.63 12.16 -26.89
N THR A 364 11.70 13.12 -26.92
CA THR A 364 12.03 14.55 -26.96
C THR A 364 12.73 14.98 -25.67
N ARG A 365 12.20 14.58 -24.51
CA ARG A 365 12.81 14.85 -23.19
C ARG A 365 14.19 14.20 -23.06
N ALA A 366 14.33 12.95 -23.49
CA ALA A 366 15.61 12.25 -23.47
C ALA A 366 16.66 12.96 -24.35
N ALA A 367 16.27 13.44 -25.53
CA ALA A 367 17.16 14.21 -26.39
C ALA A 367 17.57 15.55 -25.75
N ASP A 368 16.67 16.22 -25.03
CA ASP A 368 16.97 17.46 -24.33
C ASP A 368 17.86 17.25 -23.09
N LEU A 369 17.62 16.19 -22.32
CA LEU A 369 18.51 15.77 -21.22
C LEU A 369 19.91 15.43 -21.73
N GLN A 370 20.02 14.75 -22.87
CA GLN A 370 21.31 14.47 -23.48
C GLN A 370 22.05 15.76 -23.85
N LYS A 371 21.36 16.75 -24.44
CA LYS A 371 21.96 18.07 -24.72
C LYS A 371 22.42 18.77 -23.44
N GLN A 372 21.62 18.72 -22.37
CA GLN A 372 22.00 19.32 -21.09
C GLN A 372 23.25 18.64 -20.50
N ARG A 373 23.32 17.31 -20.57
CA ARG A 373 24.50 16.55 -20.14
C ARG A 373 25.74 16.96 -20.93
N ASP A 374 25.65 17.04 -22.26
CA ASP A 374 26.77 17.43 -23.12
C ASP A 374 27.24 18.87 -22.82
N GLU A 375 26.31 19.79 -22.50
CA GLU A 375 26.62 21.17 -22.13
C GLU A 375 27.31 21.25 -20.76
N LEU A 376 26.83 20.50 -19.76
CA LEU A 376 27.47 20.41 -18.46
C LEU A 376 28.90 19.83 -18.56
N GLU A 377 29.10 18.82 -19.41
CA GLU A 377 30.43 18.25 -19.64
C GLU A 377 31.39 19.29 -20.25
N ARG A 378 30.91 20.13 -21.18
CA ARG A 378 31.70 21.24 -21.73
C ARG A 378 32.06 22.27 -20.67
N GLN A 379 31.10 22.68 -19.83
CA GLN A 379 31.35 23.63 -18.75
C GLN A 379 32.37 23.08 -17.74
N GLN A 380 32.26 21.80 -17.41
CA GLN A 380 33.22 21.13 -16.52
C GLN A 380 34.63 21.09 -17.15
N ALA A 381 34.73 20.83 -18.45
CA ALA A 381 36.01 20.84 -19.16
C ALA A 381 36.63 22.26 -19.18
N GLU A 382 35.82 23.29 -19.39
CA GLU A 382 36.28 24.69 -19.35
C GLU A 382 36.77 25.09 -17.95
N LEU A 383 36.02 24.73 -16.90
CA LEU A 383 36.40 25.02 -15.52
C LEU A 383 37.69 24.30 -15.11
N ASN A 384 37.87 23.05 -15.55
CA ASN A 384 39.12 22.31 -15.36
C ASN A 384 40.30 22.97 -16.08
N ALA A 385 40.10 23.46 -17.31
CA ALA A 385 41.13 24.18 -18.06
C ALA A 385 41.54 25.49 -17.34
N GLN A 386 40.57 26.27 -16.87
CA GLN A 386 40.84 27.49 -16.08
C GLN A 386 41.59 27.18 -14.79
N LYS A 387 41.26 26.08 -14.09
CA LYS A 387 41.97 25.64 -12.89
C LYS A 387 43.44 25.33 -13.16
N VAL A 388 43.73 24.64 -14.28
CA VAL A 388 45.11 24.34 -14.69
C VAL A 388 45.88 25.62 -15.03
N GLU A 389 45.27 26.55 -15.77
CA GLU A 389 45.89 27.84 -16.10
C GLU A 389 46.21 28.65 -14.84
N LEU A 390 45.28 28.72 -13.89
CA LEU A 390 45.50 29.40 -12.62
C LEU A 390 46.64 28.77 -11.82
N GLN A 391 46.70 27.43 -11.77
CA GLN A 391 47.76 26.72 -11.06
C GLN A 391 49.14 26.96 -11.69
N GLN A 392 49.23 26.98 -13.02
CA GLN A 392 50.45 27.34 -13.74
C GLN A 392 50.89 28.80 -13.45
N ALA A 393 49.93 29.73 -13.36
CA ALA A 393 50.22 31.12 -13.02
C ALA A 393 50.75 31.28 -11.58
N VAL A 394 50.21 30.53 -10.62
CA VAL A 394 50.71 30.48 -9.23
C VAL A 394 52.13 29.94 -9.18
N GLU A 395 52.41 28.80 -9.84
CA GLU A 395 53.76 28.22 -9.90
C GLU A 395 54.78 29.18 -10.53
N HIS A 396 54.38 29.89 -11.59
CA HIS A 396 55.23 30.90 -12.23
C HIS A 396 55.52 32.08 -11.29
N MET A 397 54.52 32.55 -10.53
CA MET A 397 54.68 33.60 -9.54
C MET A 397 55.60 33.17 -8.39
N GLU A 398 55.47 31.93 -7.91
CA GLU A 398 56.37 31.37 -6.89
C GLU A 398 57.82 31.34 -7.38
N ARG A 399 58.08 30.88 -8.60
CA ARG A 399 59.44 30.91 -9.19
C ARG A 399 60.04 32.31 -9.27
N LEU A 400 59.24 33.31 -9.65
CA LEU A 400 59.68 34.71 -9.70
C LEU A 400 60.02 35.24 -8.29
N LYS A 401 59.25 34.84 -7.27
CA LYS A 401 59.51 35.21 -5.87
C LYS A 401 60.78 34.56 -5.34
N SER A 402 61.06 33.30 -5.71
CA SER A 402 62.29 32.58 -5.33
C SER A 402 63.56 33.17 -5.97
N GLN A 403 63.45 33.82 -7.15
CA GLN A 403 64.59 34.46 -7.82
C GLN A 403 64.93 35.87 -7.30
N LYS A 404 64.07 36.50 -6.48
CA LYS A 404 64.23 37.90 -6.06
C LYS A 404 64.74 38.10 -4.62
N LEU A 405 65.51 37.14 -4.08
CA LEU A 405 66.15 37.21 -2.75
C LEU A 405 67.65 37.58 -2.85
N GLU A 406 67.95 38.85 -3.18
CA GLU A 406 69.21 39.54 -2.80
C GLU A 406 68.90 41.01 -2.47
N PRO A 407 69.46 41.60 -1.40
CA PRO A 407 69.16 42.96 -0.95
C PRO A 407 69.96 44.01 -1.75
N PRO A 408 69.42 45.22 -2.04
CA PRO A 408 70.21 46.25 -2.70
C PRO A 408 71.05 47.03 -1.67
N PRO A 409 72.32 47.35 -1.96
CA PRO A 409 73.08 48.32 -1.18
C PRO A 409 72.82 49.75 -1.66
N GLU A 410 72.92 50.68 -0.71
CA GLU A 410 72.92 52.13 -0.86
C GLU A 410 73.88 52.62 -1.95
N VAL A 411 73.41 53.46 -2.88
CA VAL A 411 74.22 54.56 -3.44
C VAL A 411 73.31 55.78 -3.72
N VAL A 412 73.67 56.88 -3.08
CA VAL A 412 73.17 58.24 -3.24
C VAL A 412 73.50 58.77 -4.65
N VAL A 413 72.49 59.24 -5.40
CA VAL A 413 72.64 60.35 -6.37
C VAL A 413 71.40 61.23 -6.33
N GLU A 414 71.68 62.53 -6.26
CA GLU A 414 70.88 63.72 -6.04
C GLU A 414 70.06 64.15 -7.28
N GLY A 415 68.85 64.69 -7.07
CA GLY A 415 68.28 65.71 -7.96
C GLY A 415 66.89 65.48 -8.60
N ASN A 416 65.85 65.88 -7.86
CA ASN A 416 64.58 66.52 -8.29
C ASN A 416 63.54 65.78 -9.18
N ALA A 417 62.42 65.38 -8.55
CA ALA A 417 61.13 66.11 -8.52
C ALA A 417 59.90 65.15 -8.56
N LEU A 418 59.11 65.18 -7.47
CA LEU A 418 57.80 64.55 -7.29
C LEU A 418 56.69 65.26 -8.12
N PRO A 419 55.52 64.63 -8.33
CA PRO A 419 54.45 64.76 -7.34
C PRO A 419 53.81 63.42 -6.89
N GLU A 420 53.72 63.34 -5.58
CA GLU A 420 52.85 62.59 -4.67
C GLU A 420 51.34 62.65 -5.04
N ILE A 421 50.58 61.54 -4.93
CA ILE A 421 49.44 61.44 -3.99
C ILE A 421 48.85 60.01 -3.76
N HIS A 422 48.76 59.69 -2.46
CA HIS A 422 47.77 58.94 -1.65
C HIS A 422 47.53 57.43 -1.75
N ALA A 423 47.90 56.78 -0.63
CA ALA A 423 47.31 55.56 -0.09
C ALA A 423 45.90 55.82 0.49
N VAL A 424 45.01 54.83 0.38
CA VAL A 424 43.99 54.54 1.41
C VAL A 424 43.92 53.03 1.64
N ASP A 425 44.02 52.73 2.92
CA ASP A 425 44.04 51.46 3.64
C ASP A 425 42.69 50.72 3.59
N LYS A 426 42.72 49.38 3.56
CA LYS A 426 41.73 48.50 4.24
C LYS A 426 42.20 47.05 4.30
N GLN A 427 42.21 46.57 5.53
CA GLN A 427 42.76 45.32 6.08
C GLN A 427 41.89 44.06 5.76
N PRO A 428 42.46 42.83 5.74
CA PRO A 428 41.77 41.59 5.36
C PRO A 428 41.29 40.76 6.56
N PRO A 429 40.35 39.80 6.41
CA PRO A 429 40.18 38.70 7.34
C PRO A 429 40.89 37.43 6.85
N ALA A 430 41.45 36.73 7.83
CA ALA A 430 42.25 35.51 7.70
C ALA A 430 41.41 34.28 7.32
N ILE A 431 42.00 33.37 6.53
CA ILE A 431 41.62 31.96 6.48
C ILE A 431 42.81 31.14 6.98
N GLN A 432 42.49 30.25 7.90
CA GLN A 432 43.38 29.31 8.58
C GLN A 432 43.34 27.99 7.81
N GLU A 433 44.53 27.50 7.44
CA GLU A 433 44.80 26.20 6.85
C GLU A 433 44.35 25.05 7.78
N ASP A 434 43.89 23.92 7.24
CA ASP A 434 44.72 22.70 7.28
C ASP A 434 44.24 21.57 6.35
N GLN A 435 45.22 20.70 6.06
CA GLN A 435 45.38 19.71 5.00
C GLN A 435 44.53 18.42 5.13
N LEU A 436 44.49 17.63 4.03
CA LEU A 436 44.88 16.19 3.95
C LEU A 436 44.52 15.66 2.53
N GLN A 437 45.49 15.42 1.64
CA GLN A 437 46.29 14.19 1.41
C GLN A 437 45.69 13.25 0.34
N GLU A 438 46.41 13.12 -0.78
CA GLU A 438 46.17 12.25 -1.93
C GLU A 438 46.34 10.76 -1.62
N HIS A 439 45.52 9.91 -2.26
CA HIS A 439 45.97 8.59 -2.73
C HIS A 439 45.37 8.26 -4.10
N HIS A 440 46.25 7.85 -5.02
CA HIS A 440 46.01 7.44 -6.40
C HIS A 440 45.22 6.13 -6.54
N ALA A 441 44.44 6.01 -7.62
CA ALA A 441 44.33 4.79 -8.43
C ALA A 441 43.82 5.10 -9.85
N ALA A 442 44.45 4.47 -10.86
CA ALA A 442 44.14 4.53 -12.28
C ALA A 442 43.43 3.23 -12.74
N PRO A 443 42.84 3.17 -13.97
CA PRO A 443 41.70 2.31 -14.30
C PRO A 443 42.07 0.99 -14.98
N GLN A 444 41.20 -0.04 -14.87
CA GLN A 444 41.23 -1.23 -15.72
C GLN A 444 39.83 -1.66 -16.21
N THR A 445 39.80 -2.01 -17.50
CA THR A 445 38.72 -2.54 -18.36
C THR A 445 38.22 -3.94 -17.96
N PRO A 446 36.97 -4.34 -18.31
CA PRO A 446 36.47 -5.69 -18.07
C PRO A 446 36.57 -6.61 -19.30
N GLN A 447 36.91 -7.89 -19.08
CA GLN A 447 36.68 -8.98 -20.02
C GLN A 447 36.40 -10.31 -19.28
N ASP A 448 35.67 -11.18 -19.96
CA ASP A 448 34.89 -12.37 -19.57
C ASP A 448 35.47 -13.47 -18.63
N THR A 449 34.50 -14.07 -17.91
CA THR A 449 34.25 -15.40 -17.25
C THR A 449 35.13 -16.66 -17.55
N PRO A 450 34.94 -17.86 -16.91
CA PRO A 450 34.18 -18.30 -15.69
C PRO A 450 34.93 -19.27 -14.70
N GLN A 451 34.27 -19.62 -13.58
CA GLN A 451 34.13 -20.98 -12.97
C GLN A 451 34.64 -21.25 -11.52
N GLU A 452 33.65 -21.60 -10.68
CA GLU A 452 33.55 -22.54 -9.52
C GLU A 452 34.37 -22.47 -8.20
N HIS A 453 33.57 -22.62 -7.10
CA HIS A 453 33.79 -23.30 -5.81
C HIS A 453 34.73 -22.70 -4.74
N LEU A 454 34.18 -22.26 -3.58
CA LEU A 454 34.03 -23.07 -2.36
C LEU A 454 33.51 -22.22 -1.18
N GLU A 455 32.77 -22.91 -0.32
CA GLU A 455 32.02 -22.56 0.88
C GLU A 455 32.72 -21.81 2.05
N GLN A 456 31.83 -21.22 2.87
CA GLN A 456 31.80 -21.25 4.35
C GLN A 456 32.49 -20.17 5.21
N HIS A 457 31.70 -19.74 6.21
CA HIS A 457 32.01 -18.98 7.45
C HIS A 457 32.19 -17.45 7.27
N ASN A 458 31.57 -16.57 8.06
CA ASN A 458 31.14 -16.72 9.45
C ASN A 458 30.05 -15.70 9.84
N GLN A 459 29.11 -16.19 10.63
CA GLN A 459 28.17 -15.45 11.46
C GLN A 459 28.91 -15.01 12.76
N ILE A 460 28.28 -14.17 13.57
CA ILE A 460 28.63 -13.74 14.95
C ILE A 460 29.33 -12.37 15.05
N LEU A 461 28.58 -11.35 15.47
CA LEU A 461 28.83 -10.75 16.80
C LEU A 461 27.57 -10.03 17.31
N ALA A 462 26.97 -10.61 18.35
CA ALA A 462 26.11 -9.92 19.28
C ALA A 462 26.91 -9.63 20.57
N GLN A 463 26.50 -8.55 21.24
CA GLN A 463 26.53 -8.37 22.70
C GLN A 463 27.75 -7.64 23.32
N GLN A 464 27.49 -6.42 23.82
CA GLN A 464 27.92 -5.76 25.07
C GLN A 464 27.62 -4.25 24.91
N GLY A 465 27.09 -3.46 25.85
CA GLY A 465 26.75 -3.59 27.26
C GLY A 465 26.50 -2.17 27.81
N LEU A 466 25.55 -2.02 28.73
CA LEU A 466 25.19 -0.80 29.48
C LEU A 466 26.37 -0.19 30.27
N PRO A 467 26.25 1.10 30.70
CA PRO A 467 25.95 1.34 32.13
C PRO A 467 24.96 2.51 32.44
N GLN A 468 24.13 2.32 33.47
CA GLN A 468 23.55 3.36 34.36
C GLN A 468 24.67 3.99 35.24
N SER A 469 24.63 5.14 35.92
CA SER A 469 23.62 6.05 36.50
C SER A 469 24.34 7.33 37.00
N HIS A 470 23.61 8.45 37.24
CA HIS A 470 23.68 9.42 38.37
C HIS A 470 22.99 10.73 37.92
N GLN A 471 21.76 11.04 38.38
CA GLN A 471 21.41 11.90 39.54
C GLN A 471 22.07 13.30 39.53
N ASP A 472 21.27 14.36 39.30
CA ASP A 472 21.14 15.53 40.19
C ASP A 472 20.04 16.53 39.73
N LEU A 473 19.31 17.06 40.72
CA LEU A 473 18.33 18.18 40.76
C LEU A 473 18.61 18.92 42.10
N PRO A 474 18.02 20.10 42.43
CA PRO A 474 17.73 21.37 41.75
C PRO A 474 18.35 22.57 42.58
N PRO A 475 17.94 23.86 42.50
CA PRO A 475 16.63 24.42 42.94
C PRO A 475 16.08 25.48 41.94
N GLY A 476 14.82 25.94 41.90
CA GLY A 476 13.87 26.31 42.96
C GLY A 476 13.87 27.84 43.14
N ASN A 477 12.89 28.56 42.59
CA ASN A 477 12.52 29.90 43.05
C ASN A 477 11.02 30.18 42.81
N GLN A 478 10.31 30.34 43.92
CA GLN A 478 8.97 30.92 44.05
C GLN A 478 9.11 32.44 44.15
N GLU A 479 8.22 33.20 43.52
CA GLU A 479 7.71 34.46 44.09
C GLU A 479 6.41 34.90 43.39
N ALA A 480 5.33 34.88 44.16
CA ALA A 480 4.19 35.80 44.07
C ALA A 480 4.15 36.51 45.43
N PRO A 481 3.66 37.77 45.58
CA PRO A 481 2.20 37.96 45.63
C PRO A 481 1.64 39.39 45.31
N GLN A 482 0.29 39.47 45.28
CA GLN A 482 -0.61 40.65 45.42
C GLN A 482 -0.69 41.65 44.24
N GLY A 483 -1.85 42.18 43.80
CA GLY A 483 -3.26 42.08 44.20
C GLY A 483 -4.09 43.18 43.50
N GLN A 484 -5.42 42.95 43.43
CA GLN A 484 -6.54 43.92 43.38
C GLN A 484 -7.01 44.62 42.07
N HIS A 485 -8.31 44.39 41.78
CA HIS A 485 -9.36 45.29 41.25
C HIS A 485 -9.19 45.85 39.81
N HIS A 486 -10.20 45.97 38.93
CA HIS A 486 -11.63 46.24 39.08
C HIS A 486 -12.36 45.90 37.75
N LEU A 487 -13.57 45.33 37.86
CA LEU A 487 -14.66 45.34 36.86
C LEU A 487 -15.22 46.79 36.70
N PRO A 488 -15.92 47.14 35.60
CA PRO A 488 -17.19 46.53 35.14
C PRO A 488 -17.15 45.83 33.79
#